data_AF-A0A534Q3Q4-F1
#
_entry.id   AF-A0A534Q3Q4-F1
#
_cell.length_a   1.000
_cell.length_b   1.000
_cell.length_c   1.000
_cell.angle_alpha   90.00
_cell.angle_beta   90.00
_cell.angle_gamma   90.00
#
_symmetry.space_group_name_H-M   'P 1'
#
loop_
_entity.id
_entity.type
_entity.pdbx_description
1 polymer ?
#
loop_
_entity_poly.entity_id
_entity_poly.type
_entity_poly.pdbx_seq_one_letter_code
_entity_poly.pdbx_strand_id
1 'polypeptide(L)'
;GRFHCWAGCAMESLAACMMPPFAGKEVRIESYCACCLAPVSVTTRDGATLAHMPGSLLVHVSTSPREWNLPDIVAMCDSMNFVLDESHAARYDATLGRRGVRFTMEQARRFVTPTGKSRMWQYDRAPDYIRPEKIIAGIRALGVDTSPWEA
;
A
#
# COMPACT_ATOMS: atom_id res chain seq x y z
N GLY A 1 -15.52 -16.81 3.45
CA GLY A 1 -14.22 -17.16 2.84
C GLY A 1 -13.38 -17.92 3.85
N ARG A 2 -12.34 -18.64 3.41
CA ARG A 2 -11.32 -19.28 4.27
C ARG A 2 -10.06 -18.42 4.21
N PHE A 3 -9.30 -18.38 5.32
CA PHE A 3 -7.95 -17.79 5.33
C PHE A 3 -7.08 -18.43 4.23
N HIS A 4 -6.37 -17.60 3.46
CA HIS A 4 -5.49 -18.05 2.40
C HIS A 4 -4.01 -17.84 2.76
N CYS A 5 -3.61 -16.60 3.04
CA CYS A 5 -2.25 -16.23 3.39
C CYS A 5 -2.20 -14.86 4.06
N TRP A 6 -1.03 -14.53 4.61
CA TRP A 6 -0.68 -13.18 5.04
C TRP A 6 -0.05 -12.40 3.87
N ALA A 7 -0.08 -11.07 3.97
CA ALA A 7 0.70 -10.16 3.15
C ALA A 7 1.54 -9.27 4.09
N GLY A 8 2.73 -8.89 3.65
CA GLY A 8 3.70 -8.12 4.42
C GLY A 8 3.31 -6.66 4.65
N CYS A 9 2.44 -6.07 3.81
CA CYS A 9 1.97 -4.71 4.05
C CYS A 9 0.63 -4.38 3.37
N ALA A 10 0.11 -3.19 3.62
CA ALA A 10 -1.12 -2.70 3.01
C ALA A 10 -1.01 -2.65 1.47
N MET A 11 0.07 -2.10 0.92
CA MET A 11 0.27 -2.00 -0.54
C MET A 11 0.42 -3.38 -1.18
N GLU A 12 1.16 -4.30 -0.57
CA GLU A 12 1.30 -5.68 -1.08
C GLU A 12 -0.05 -6.40 -1.08
N SER A 13 -0.85 -6.26 -0.02
CA SER A 13 -2.18 -6.88 0.05
C SER A 13 -3.10 -6.42 -1.09
N LEU A 14 -3.05 -5.13 -1.45
CA LEU A 14 -3.79 -4.56 -2.57
C LEU A 14 -3.25 -5.01 -3.93
N ALA A 15 -1.94 -5.25 -4.04
CA ALA A 15 -1.33 -5.79 -5.26
C ALA A 15 -1.66 -7.28 -5.46
N ALA A 16 -1.65 -8.05 -4.38
CA ALA A 16 -1.79 -9.50 -4.39
C ALA A 16 -3.12 -9.94 -5.02
N CYS A 17 -4.20 -9.19 -4.82
CA CYS A 17 -5.50 -9.50 -5.41
C CYS A 17 -5.53 -9.48 -6.96
N MET A 18 -4.47 -9.02 -7.62
CA MET A 18 -4.31 -8.99 -9.08
C MET A 18 -3.46 -10.14 -9.63
N MET A 19 -2.89 -10.98 -8.76
CA MET A 19 -2.02 -12.08 -9.16
C MET A 19 -2.82 -13.23 -9.81
N PRO A 20 -2.18 -14.04 -10.69
CA PRO A 20 -2.86 -15.13 -11.39
C PRO A 20 -3.68 -16.09 -10.48
N PRO A 21 -3.23 -16.48 -9.27
CA PRO A 21 -4.02 -17.35 -8.39
C PRO A 21 -5.36 -16.76 -7.93
N PHE A 22 -5.51 -15.43 -7.96
CA PHE A 22 -6.71 -14.71 -7.52
C PHE A 22 -7.56 -14.17 -8.68
N ALA A 23 -7.19 -14.43 -9.93
CA ALA A 23 -7.91 -13.94 -11.11
C ALA A 23 -9.40 -14.34 -11.06
N GLY A 24 -10.29 -13.36 -11.25
CA GLY A 24 -11.74 -13.51 -11.19
C GLY A 24 -12.34 -13.74 -9.81
N LYS A 25 -11.53 -13.77 -8.74
CA LYS A 25 -11.98 -14.05 -7.37
C LYS A 25 -12.14 -12.77 -6.56
N GLU A 26 -13.12 -12.77 -5.67
CA GLU A 26 -13.16 -11.80 -4.59
C GLU A 26 -12.15 -12.16 -3.50
N VAL A 27 -11.32 -11.19 -3.15
CA VAL A 27 -10.34 -11.28 -2.07
C VAL A 27 -10.73 -10.28 -0.98
N ARG A 28 -10.93 -10.79 0.23
CA ARG A 28 -11.15 -9.98 1.44
C ARG A 28 -9.83 -9.84 2.19
N ILE A 29 -9.40 -8.61 2.35
CA ILE A 29 -8.25 -8.19 3.15
C ILE A 29 -8.78 -7.76 4.51
N GLU A 30 -8.25 -8.33 5.58
CA GLU A 30 -8.55 -7.97 6.96
C GLU A 30 -7.24 -7.52 7.62
N SER A 31 -7.29 -6.39 8.31
CA SER A 31 -6.11 -5.82 8.95
C SER A 31 -6.55 -4.91 10.10
N TYR A 32 -5.63 -4.09 10.58
CA TYR A 32 -5.86 -3.14 11.66
C TYR A 32 -5.30 -1.77 11.31
N CYS A 33 -5.88 -0.74 11.89
CA CYS A 33 -5.31 0.59 11.83
C CYS A 33 -4.00 0.63 12.62
N ALA A 34 -2.90 1.06 12.00
CA ALA A 34 -1.61 1.17 12.67
C ALA A 34 -1.59 2.18 13.83
N CYS A 35 -2.52 3.13 13.86
CA CYS A 35 -2.63 4.11 14.94
C CYS A 35 -3.24 3.54 16.23
N CYS A 36 -4.27 2.69 16.13
CA CYS A 36 -5.12 2.34 17.27
C CYS A 36 -5.54 0.86 17.34
N LEU A 37 -5.09 0.04 16.38
CA LEU A 37 -5.45 -1.38 16.25
C LEU A 37 -6.94 -1.66 16.04
N ALA A 38 -7.76 -0.66 15.72
CA ALA A 38 -9.13 -0.88 15.29
C ALA A 38 -9.16 -1.67 13.97
N PRO A 39 -10.10 -2.61 13.78
CA PRO A 39 -10.14 -3.46 12.60
C PRO A 39 -10.46 -2.65 11.34
N VAL A 40 -9.85 -3.05 10.23
CA VAL A 40 -10.15 -2.54 8.89
C VAL A 40 -10.37 -3.70 7.93
N SER A 41 -11.14 -3.46 6.88
CA SER A 41 -11.32 -4.46 5.82
C SER A 41 -11.43 -3.84 4.44
N VAL A 42 -10.98 -4.57 3.43
CA VAL A 42 -11.08 -4.20 2.02
C VAL A 42 -11.51 -5.43 1.23
N THR A 43 -12.53 -5.31 0.39
CA THR A 43 -12.94 -6.35 -0.56
C THR A 43 -12.53 -5.92 -1.95
N THR A 44 -11.83 -6.80 -2.66
CA THR A 44 -11.29 -6.52 -3.99
C THR A 44 -11.60 -7.64 -4.97
N ARG A 45 -11.62 -7.33 -6.28
CA ARG A 45 -11.65 -8.31 -7.37
C ARG A 45 -10.87 -7.77 -8.57
N ASP A 46 -9.89 -8.53 -9.06
CA ASP A 46 -9.05 -8.16 -10.22
C ASP A 46 -8.43 -6.75 -10.13
N GLY A 47 -8.11 -6.35 -8.91
CA GLY A 47 -7.56 -5.04 -8.56
C GLY A 47 -8.59 -3.93 -8.40
N ALA A 48 -9.89 -4.15 -8.61
CA ALA A 48 -10.92 -3.17 -8.25
C ALA A 48 -11.27 -3.29 -6.77
N THR A 49 -11.31 -2.16 -6.05
CA THR A 49 -11.87 -2.10 -4.69
C THR A 49 -13.38 -2.05 -4.77
N LEU A 50 -14.05 -3.09 -4.25
CA LEU A 50 -15.51 -3.21 -4.26
C LEU A 50 -16.14 -2.56 -3.02
N ALA A 51 -15.50 -2.74 -1.87
CA ALA A 51 -15.91 -2.16 -0.60
C ALA A 51 -14.71 -2.04 0.34
N HIS A 52 -14.76 -1.11 1.28
CA HIS A 52 -13.82 -1.06 2.40
C HIS A 52 -14.47 -0.42 3.62
N MET A 53 -13.97 -0.78 4.79
CA MET A 53 -14.40 -0.22 6.07
C MET A 53 -13.18 0.21 6.90
N PRO A 54 -13.17 1.45 7.41
CA PRO A 54 -14.16 2.51 7.19
C PRO A 54 -14.13 3.08 5.76
N GLY A 55 -15.17 3.84 5.38
CA GLY A 55 -15.22 4.52 4.07
C GLY A 55 -14.15 5.61 3.90
N SER A 56 -13.52 6.04 4.99
CA SER A 56 -12.41 7.00 5.01
C SER A 56 -11.02 6.34 5.02
N LEU A 57 -10.95 5.01 4.90
CA LEU A 57 -9.70 4.24 5.01
C LEU A 57 -8.62 4.77 4.06
N LEU A 58 -7.39 4.91 4.57
CA LEU A 58 -6.21 5.34 3.82
C LEU A 58 -5.08 4.31 3.97
N VAL A 59 -4.14 4.33 3.01
CA VAL A 59 -2.81 3.74 3.21
C VAL A 59 -1.83 4.85 3.57
N HIS A 60 -1.15 4.71 4.70
CA HIS A 60 -0.09 5.56 5.18
C HIS A 60 1.28 4.95 4.86
N VAL A 61 2.21 5.76 4.35
CA VAL A 61 3.57 5.33 4.02
C VAL A 61 4.58 6.25 4.71
N SER A 62 5.26 5.73 5.74
CA SER A 62 6.11 6.54 6.64
C SER A 62 7.54 6.77 6.14
N THR A 63 8.04 5.97 5.20
CA THR A 63 9.40 6.10 4.66
C THR A 63 9.41 6.59 3.23
N SER A 64 10.44 7.36 2.88
CA SER A 64 10.64 7.83 1.51
C SER A 64 11.08 6.69 0.59
N PRO A 65 10.74 6.70 -0.71
CA PRO A 65 11.33 5.80 -1.69
C PRO A 65 12.87 5.81 -1.73
N ARG A 66 13.52 6.85 -1.18
CA ARG A 66 14.97 6.92 -0.99
C ARG A 66 15.49 5.95 0.08
N GLU A 67 14.64 5.59 1.03
CA GLU A 67 14.94 4.68 2.15
C GLU A 67 14.49 3.24 1.86
N TRP A 68 13.67 3.03 0.82
CA TRP A 68 13.13 1.73 0.49
C TRP A 68 14.23 0.77 0.04
N ASN A 69 14.19 -0.45 0.58
CA ASN A 69 15.14 -1.53 0.28
C ASN A 69 16.60 -1.23 0.67
N LEU A 70 16.85 -0.25 1.57
CA LEU A 70 18.19 0.02 2.10
C LEU A 70 18.68 -1.05 3.09
N PRO A 71 17.86 -1.59 4.01
CA PRO A 71 18.22 -2.84 4.69
C PRO A 71 17.65 -4.07 3.97
N ASP A 72 16.36 -4.05 3.61
CA ASP A 72 15.67 -5.09 2.83
C ASP A 72 14.24 -4.64 2.44
N ILE A 73 13.51 -5.53 1.75
CA ILE A 73 12.11 -5.32 1.36
C ILE A 73 11.13 -5.36 2.55
N VAL A 74 11.49 -6.03 3.64
CA VAL A 74 10.62 -6.17 4.82
C VAL A 74 10.50 -4.80 5.50
N ALA A 75 11.62 -4.10 5.73
CA ALA A 75 11.62 -2.76 6.29
C ALA A 75 10.84 -1.74 5.43
N MET A 76 10.85 -1.91 4.10
CA MET A 76 10.01 -1.12 3.21
C MET A 76 8.52 -1.42 3.47
N CYS A 77 8.14 -2.71 3.51
CA CYS A 77 6.78 -3.14 3.76
C CYS A 77 6.24 -2.69 5.12
N ASP A 78 7.05 -2.78 6.18
CA ASP A 78 6.67 -2.36 7.54
C ASP A 78 6.29 -0.86 7.63
N SER A 79 6.74 -0.06 6.68
CA SER A 79 6.40 1.36 6.60
C SER A 79 5.06 1.68 5.92
N MET A 80 4.37 0.68 5.35
CA MET A 80 3.16 0.85 4.52
C MET A 80 1.92 0.24 5.18
N ASN A 81 1.13 1.07 5.85
CA ASN A 81 0.11 0.62 6.80
C ASN A 81 -1.27 1.18 6.49
N PHE A 82 -2.33 0.49 6.93
CA PHE A 82 -3.68 1.04 6.91
C PHE A 82 -3.89 2.01 8.09
N VAL A 83 -4.59 3.12 7.83
CA VAL A 83 -5.09 4.05 8.87
C VAL A 83 -6.54 4.42 8.58
N LEU A 84 -7.35 4.58 9.64
CA LEU A 84 -8.80 4.78 9.48
C LEU A 84 -9.16 6.04 8.70
N ASP A 85 -8.37 7.10 8.87
CA ASP A 85 -8.57 8.43 8.30
C ASP A 85 -7.32 9.31 8.52
N GLU A 86 -7.41 10.58 8.12
CA GLU A 86 -6.34 11.58 8.31
C GLU A 86 -6.00 11.86 9.78
N SER A 87 -6.97 11.79 10.69
CA SER A 87 -6.73 12.00 12.12
C SER A 87 -5.90 10.86 12.73
N HIS A 88 -6.19 9.63 12.32
CA HIS A 88 -5.37 8.46 12.66
C HIS A 88 -3.99 8.53 12.01
N ALA A 89 -3.89 9.01 10.76
CA ALA A 89 -2.60 9.24 10.10
C ALA A 89 -1.75 10.26 10.87
N ALA A 90 -2.33 11.40 11.28
CA ALA A 90 -1.63 12.44 12.02
C ALA A 90 -1.17 11.98 13.42
N ARG A 91 -1.99 11.21 14.14
CA ARG A 91 -1.57 10.61 15.42
C ARG A 91 -0.47 9.59 15.24
N TYR A 92 -0.54 8.78 14.18
CA TYR A 92 0.50 7.81 13.88
C TYR A 92 1.82 8.50 13.51
N ASP A 93 1.78 9.58 12.73
CA ASP A 93 2.95 10.42 12.45
C ASP A 93 3.63 10.92 13.75
N ALA A 94 2.83 11.38 14.72
CA ALA A 94 3.34 11.85 16.00
C ALA A 94 4.04 10.72 16.78
N THR A 95 3.49 9.51 16.77
CA THR A 95 4.11 8.33 17.39
C THR A 95 5.43 7.96 16.71
N LEU A 96 5.50 8.07 15.38
CA LEU A 96 6.72 7.76 14.62
C LEU A 96 7.77 8.87 14.69
N GLY A 97 7.40 10.08 15.12
CA GLY A 97 8.27 11.26 15.07
C GLY A 97 8.58 11.72 13.63
N ARG A 98 7.77 11.32 12.65
CA ARG A 98 7.92 11.73 11.24
C ARG A 98 6.58 11.71 10.50
N ARG A 99 6.44 12.58 9.50
CA ARG A 99 5.26 12.62 8.63
C ARG A 99 5.37 11.59 7.51
N GLY A 100 4.34 10.76 7.34
CA GLY A 100 4.19 9.89 6.18
C GLY A 100 3.36 10.50 5.05
N VAL A 101 3.27 9.79 3.94
CA VAL A 101 2.39 10.11 2.81
C VAL A 101 1.10 9.31 2.92
N ARG A 102 -0.04 9.88 2.53
CA ARG A 102 -1.34 9.18 2.54
C ARG A 102 -1.87 8.93 1.14
N PHE A 103 -2.39 7.73 0.92
CA PHE A 103 -3.07 7.33 -0.29
C PHE A 103 -4.53 7.01 0.03
N THR A 104 -5.45 7.52 -0.79
CA THR A 104 -6.80 6.93 -0.86
C THR A 104 -6.72 5.49 -1.39
N MET A 105 -7.77 4.70 -1.18
CA MET A 105 -7.84 3.34 -1.74
C MET A 105 -7.69 3.34 -3.28
N GLU A 106 -8.22 4.35 -3.96
CA GLU A 106 -8.07 4.49 -5.41
C GLU A 106 -6.62 4.79 -5.81
N GLN A 107 -5.95 5.72 -5.11
CA GLN A 107 -4.56 6.06 -5.38
C GLN A 107 -3.64 4.87 -5.11
N ALA A 108 -3.82 4.19 -3.98
CA ALA A 108 -3.07 2.99 -3.63
C ALA A 108 -3.24 1.89 -4.70
N ARG A 109 -4.48 1.63 -5.13
CA ARG A 109 -4.79 0.72 -6.23
C ARG A 109 -4.03 1.06 -7.50
N ARG A 110 -4.08 2.33 -7.93
CA ARG A 110 -3.40 2.79 -9.16
C ARG A 110 -1.88 2.66 -9.04
N PHE A 111 -1.32 2.96 -7.87
CA PHE A 111 0.10 2.82 -7.58
C PHE A 111 0.58 1.37 -7.71
N VAL A 112 -0.17 0.40 -7.17
CA VAL A 112 0.26 -1.01 -7.17
C VAL A 112 -0.13 -1.79 -8.43
N THR A 113 -1.01 -1.23 -9.28
CA THR A 113 -1.49 -1.90 -10.50
C THR A 113 -0.37 -2.36 -11.44
N PRO A 114 0.68 -1.57 -11.74
CA PRO A 114 1.79 -2.04 -12.58
C PRO A 114 2.48 -3.28 -12.00
N THR A 115 2.62 -3.36 -10.68
CA THR A 115 3.17 -4.55 -10.01
C THR A 115 2.20 -5.73 -10.14
N GLY A 116 0.93 -5.53 -9.76
CA GLY A 116 -0.08 -6.59 -9.73
C GLY A 116 -0.44 -7.18 -11.09
N LYS A 117 -0.47 -6.36 -12.15
CA LYS A 117 -0.90 -6.77 -13.50
C LYS A 117 0.22 -6.99 -14.50
N SER A 118 1.47 -6.69 -14.15
CA SER A 118 2.62 -6.94 -15.02
C SER A 118 3.70 -7.74 -14.31
N ARG A 119 4.31 -7.18 -13.26
CA ARG A 119 5.43 -7.85 -12.55
C ARG A 119 5.06 -9.24 -12.06
N MET A 120 3.89 -9.41 -11.46
CA MET A 120 3.44 -10.69 -10.89
C MET A 120 3.02 -11.74 -11.93
N TRP A 121 2.93 -11.36 -13.20
CA TRP A 121 2.58 -12.24 -14.32
C TRP A 121 3.78 -12.70 -15.14
N GLN A 122 4.96 -12.14 -14.86
CA GLN A 122 6.18 -12.37 -15.64
C GLN A 122 7.28 -12.88 -14.71
N TYR A 123 7.32 -14.19 -14.50
CA TYR A 123 8.30 -14.80 -13.59
C TYR A 123 9.76 -14.58 -14.06
N ASP A 124 10.01 -14.73 -15.37
CA ASP A 124 11.37 -14.66 -15.96
C ASP A 124 11.87 -13.24 -16.26
N ARG A 125 11.20 -12.21 -15.74
CA ARG A 125 11.60 -10.82 -15.99
C ARG A 125 12.95 -10.50 -15.37
N ALA A 126 13.68 -9.57 -15.98
CA ALA A 126 14.89 -9.02 -15.39
C ALA A 126 14.60 -8.30 -14.05
N PRO A 127 15.59 -8.21 -13.14
CA PRO A 127 15.47 -7.41 -11.93
C PRO A 127 15.17 -5.94 -12.25
N ASP A 128 14.32 -5.33 -11.43
CA ASP A 128 14.12 -3.88 -11.45
C ASP A 128 14.95 -3.21 -10.37
N TYR A 129 15.27 -1.94 -10.61
CA TYR A 129 15.92 -1.08 -9.64
C TYR A 129 14.95 0.00 -9.16
N ILE A 130 14.94 0.25 -7.85
CA ILE A 130 14.23 1.38 -7.27
C ILE A 130 14.90 2.67 -7.79
N ARG A 131 14.08 3.54 -8.39
CA ARG A 131 14.50 4.87 -8.85
C ARG A 131 13.67 5.89 -8.07
N PRO A 132 14.14 6.34 -6.89
CA PRO A 132 13.32 7.10 -5.96
C PRO A 132 12.63 8.31 -6.59
N GLU A 133 13.34 9.06 -7.42
CA GLU A 133 12.83 10.27 -8.09
C GLU A 133 11.65 9.95 -9.02
N LYS A 134 11.74 8.84 -9.76
CA LYS A 134 10.65 8.41 -10.65
C LYS A 134 9.45 7.91 -9.86
N ILE A 135 9.69 7.21 -8.75
CA ILE A 135 8.63 6.70 -7.87
C ILE A 135 7.89 7.88 -7.23
N ILE A 136 8.61 8.84 -6.65
CA ILE A 136 8.04 10.05 -6.04
C ILE A 136 7.24 10.85 -7.08
N ALA A 137 7.79 11.07 -8.28
CA ALA A 137 7.09 11.76 -9.35
C ALA A 137 5.81 11.01 -9.79
N GLY A 138 5.87 9.69 -9.88
CA GLY A 138 4.71 8.85 -10.20
C GLY A 138 3.62 8.92 -9.13
N ILE A 139 4.00 8.90 -7.85
CA ILE A 139 3.07 9.05 -6.72
C ILE A 139 2.42 10.43 -6.75
N ARG A 140 3.20 11.48 -6.97
CA ARG A 140 2.68 12.86 -7.12
C ARG A 140 1.70 12.99 -8.28
N ALA A 141 1.97 12.33 -9.41
CA ALA A 141 1.06 12.31 -10.57
C ALA A 141 -0.28 11.61 -10.30
N LEU A 142 -0.39 10.82 -9.22
CA LEU A 142 -1.66 10.25 -8.73
C LEU A 142 -2.44 11.25 -7.84
N GLY A 143 -1.93 12.47 -7.63
CA GLY A 143 -2.53 13.49 -6.77
C GLY A 143 -2.23 13.27 -5.28
N VAL A 144 -1.20 12.49 -4.96
CA VAL A 144 -0.77 12.25 -3.58
C VAL A 144 0.21 13.35 -3.15
N ASP A 145 0.03 13.92 -1.95
CA ASP A 145 0.96 14.89 -1.37
C ASP A 145 2.27 14.19 -0.95
N THR A 146 3.35 14.49 -1.68
CA THR A 146 4.70 13.94 -1.43
C THR A 146 5.59 14.87 -0.61
N SER A 147 5.10 16.03 -0.19
CA SER A 147 5.90 16.99 0.61
C SER A 147 6.54 16.38 1.88
N PRO A 148 5.97 15.36 2.56
CA PRO A 148 6.62 14.72 3.70
C PRO A 148 7.96 14.03 3.37
N TRP A 149 8.23 13.71 2.11
CA TRP A 149 9.47 13.06 1.67
C TRP A 149 10.48 14.03 1.04
N GLU A 150 10.12 15.31 0.93
CA GLU A 150 10.93 16.36 0.31
C GLU A 150 11.61 17.26 1.35
N ALA A 151 11.21 17.14 2.61
CA ALA A 151 11.79 17.82 3.76
C ALA A 151 13.10 17.17 4.25
#